data_AF-A0A2T6CKV6-F1
#
_entry.id   AF-A0A2T6CKV6-F1
#
_cell.length_a   1.000
_cell.length_b   1.000
_cell.length_c   1.000
_cell.angle_alpha   90.00
_cell.angle_beta   90.00
_cell.angle_gamma   90.00
#
_symmetry.space_group_name_H-M   'P 1'
#
loop_
_entity.id
_entity.type
_entity.pdbx_description
1 polymer ?
#
loop_
_entity_poly.entity_id
_entity_poly.type
_entity_poly.pdbx_seq_one_letter_code
_entity_poly.pdbx_strand_id
1 'polypeptide(L)'
;MLPSSPHLVNRNIALERAIGDLEVLLSKTEVGEADFQRFFEAHTCAFEALGYSSFIPHVRLRTSQGDLIPDFLVRRVDGTYEICDIKTPGERVLKRVKNRTEFYAKISTEYAGQLRCYGEFFDDRASTILFEKEYGIVVNKSPNRFLVIGRDDGIDRYELHKILKSRGMEFSIVTYDDVVRSLRWALAMNDFGEEKQYGVTINTVIQLIEPSDSPEYLFDFFEPKTGERFSMISLPNCSFRIILNNGKGREDVFSIESLGGRKCSDWHHIQFMLGANSEYSRCELRVDGVFVESREWAYNFFWRRGANYARRLIGSDYCGQNGAAIRISYFKIHNHYINLSERKIEERVCLSRLDDLGKGKVSFLTLEKHLFLSIGYWEGTKVPIGQAVEAFYDFVDPLEMSSDVLIDRGIGASGDSR
;
A
#
# COMPACT_ATOMS: atom_id res chain seq x y z
N MET A 1 -28.17 -4.39 -15.71
CA MET A 1 -27.44 -5.25 -14.76
C MET A 1 -27.02 -6.49 -15.50
N LEU A 2 -25.72 -6.64 -15.75
CA LEU A 2 -25.19 -7.92 -16.21
C LEU A 2 -25.18 -8.87 -15.00
N PRO A 3 -25.48 -10.16 -15.18
CA PRO A 3 -25.38 -11.12 -14.08
C PRO A 3 -23.92 -11.24 -13.65
N SER A 4 -23.72 -11.21 -12.35
CA SER A 4 -22.40 -11.32 -11.73
C SER A 4 -21.72 -12.63 -12.09
N SER A 5 -20.41 -12.57 -12.35
CA SER A 5 -19.63 -13.75 -12.74
C SER A 5 -19.75 -14.82 -11.64
N PRO A 6 -20.07 -16.08 -11.96
CA PRO A 6 -20.24 -17.15 -10.95
C PRO A 6 -19.03 -17.30 -10.02
N HIS A 7 -17.81 -16.98 -10.50
CA HIS A 7 -16.59 -17.01 -9.70
C HIS A 7 -16.55 -15.91 -8.62
N LEU A 8 -17.10 -14.73 -8.90
CA LEU A 8 -17.13 -13.61 -7.95
C LEU A 8 -18.19 -13.81 -6.88
N VAL A 9 -19.37 -14.31 -7.26
CA VAL A 9 -20.44 -14.67 -6.31
C VAL A 9 -19.92 -15.67 -5.28
N ASN A 10 -19.22 -16.72 -5.73
CA ASN A 10 -18.63 -17.71 -4.83
C ASN A 10 -17.56 -17.11 -3.90
N ARG A 11 -16.82 -16.10 -4.36
CA ARG A 11 -15.78 -15.44 -3.57
C ARG A 11 -16.36 -14.51 -2.50
N ASN A 12 -17.42 -13.76 -2.82
CA ASN A 12 -18.10 -12.90 -1.84
C ASN A 12 -18.71 -13.75 -0.72
N ILE A 13 -19.39 -14.84 -1.08
CA ILE A 13 -19.92 -15.78 -0.09
C ILE A 13 -18.78 -16.32 0.80
N ALA A 14 -17.64 -16.68 0.23
CA ALA A 14 -16.48 -17.14 1.01
C ALA A 14 -15.95 -16.05 1.96
N LEU A 15 -15.87 -14.80 1.52
CA LEU A 15 -15.40 -13.67 2.34
C LEU A 15 -16.39 -13.29 3.44
N GLU A 16 -17.68 -13.16 3.13
CA GLU A 16 -18.75 -12.91 4.10
C GLU A 16 -18.77 -14.00 5.18
N ARG A 17 -18.67 -15.26 4.75
CA ARG A 17 -18.58 -16.39 5.67
C ARG A 17 -17.34 -16.32 6.55
N ALA A 18 -16.17 -16.04 5.97
CA ALA A 18 -14.93 -15.90 6.75
C ALA A 18 -15.00 -14.73 7.75
N ILE A 19 -15.62 -13.60 7.38
CA ILE A 19 -15.83 -12.47 8.30
C ILE A 19 -16.72 -12.90 9.45
N GLY A 20 -17.88 -13.50 9.15
CA GLY A 20 -18.83 -13.96 10.17
C GLY A 20 -18.22 -15.01 11.10
N ASP A 21 -17.55 -16.03 10.56
CA ASP A 21 -16.92 -17.10 11.33
C ASP A 21 -15.80 -16.55 12.24
N LEU A 22 -14.98 -15.61 11.73
CA LEU A 22 -13.94 -14.96 12.55
C LEU A 22 -14.52 -14.08 13.64
N GLU A 23 -15.55 -13.27 13.35
CA GLU A 23 -16.21 -12.42 14.34
C GLU A 23 -16.87 -13.24 15.45
N VAL A 24 -17.47 -14.38 15.09
CA VAL A 24 -17.99 -15.34 16.07
C VAL A 24 -16.87 -15.89 16.95
N LEU A 25 -15.74 -16.32 16.38
CA LEU A 25 -14.59 -16.78 17.16
C LEU A 25 -14.07 -15.69 18.10
N LEU A 26 -13.94 -14.47 17.58
CA LEU A 26 -13.45 -13.32 18.33
C LEU A 26 -14.38 -12.85 19.45
N SER A 27 -15.68 -13.19 19.37
CA SER A 27 -16.66 -12.87 20.42
C SER A 27 -16.67 -13.88 21.58
N LYS A 28 -16.08 -15.06 21.41
CA LYS A 28 -16.05 -16.12 22.42
C LYS A 28 -14.92 -15.88 23.41
N THR A 29 -15.17 -16.19 24.68
CA THR A 29 -14.17 -16.09 25.76
C THR A 29 -13.32 -17.36 25.91
N GLU A 30 -13.80 -18.51 25.41
CA GLU A 30 -13.16 -19.82 25.52
C GLU A 30 -12.76 -20.36 24.13
N VAL A 31 -11.90 -19.63 23.43
CA VAL A 31 -11.32 -20.05 22.14
C VAL A 31 -9.82 -20.18 22.26
N GLY A 32 -9.31 -21.33 21.83
CA GLY A 32 -7.88 -21.64 21.82
C GLY A 32 -7.23 -21.33 20.48
N GLU A 33 -5.91 -21.42 20.44
CA GLU A 33 -5.11 -21.25 19.22
C GLU A 33 -5.55 -22.21 18.11
N ALA A 34 -5.90 -23.45 18.46
CA ALA A 34 -6.39 -24.46 17.52
C ALA A 34 -7.70 -24.07 16.82
N ASP A 35 -8.55 -23.23 17.43
CA ASP A 35 -9.76 -22.71 16.77
C ASP A 35 -9.41 -21.73 15.65
N PHE A 36 -8.41 -20.87 15.90
CA PHE A 36 -7.92 -19.92 14.89
C PHE A 36 -7.11 -20.63 13.80
N GLN A 37 -6.34 -21.66 14.15
CA GLN A 37 -5.69 -22.53 13.16
C GLN A 37 -6.73 -23.11 12.18
N ARG A 38 -7.79 -23.73 12.72
CA ARG A 38 -8.90 -24.27 11.90
C ARG A 38 -9.57 -23.22 11.04
N PHE A 39 -9.73 -22.00 11.56
CA PHE A 39 -10.28 -20.89 10.79
C PHE A 39 -9.40 -20.58 9.57
N PHE A 40 -8.10 -20.38 9.75
CA PHE A 40 -7.20 -20.05 8.63
C PHE A 40 -7.09 -21.19 7.61
N GLU A 41 -7.12 -22.45 8.06
CA GLU A 41 -7.16 -23.62 7.16
C GLU A 41 -8.46 -23.71 6.36
N ALA A 42 -9.60 -23.41 6.98
CA ALA A 42 -10.91 -23.48 6.34
C ALA A 42 -11.21 -22.29 5.40
N HIS A 43 -10.60 -21.13 5.63
CA HIS A 43 -10.86 -19.90 4.91
C HIS A 43 -9.61 -19.38 4.19
N THR A 44 -9.31 -19.96 3.02
CA THR A 44 -8.16 -19.54 2.20
C THR A 44 -8.16 -18.04 1.88
N CYS A 45 -9.34 -17.44 1.77
CA CYS A 45 -9.53 -16.02 1.52
C CYS A 45 -8.95 -15.12 2.63
N ALA A 46 -8.72 -15.62 3.85
CA ALA A 46 -8.07 -14.87 4.92
C ALA A 46 -6.61 -14.53 4.56
N PHE A 47 -5.84 -15.52 4.09
CA PHE A 47 -4.49 -15.27 3.61
C PHE A 47 -4.47 -14.51 2.29
N GLU A 48 -5.42 -14.74 1.39
CA GLU A 48 -5.53 -13.96 0.15
C GLU A 48 -5.75 -12.47 0.42
N ALA A 49 -6.61 -12.16 1.39
CA ALA A 49 -6.93 -10.81 1.83
C ALA A 49 -5.70 -10.12 2.45
N LEU A 50 -4.83 -10.88 3.13
CA LEU A 50 -3.52 -10.42 3.62
C LEU A 50 -2.45 -10.33 2.52
N GLY A 51 -2.78 -10.67 1.27
CA GLY A 51 -1.90 -10.51 0.11
C GLY A 51 -1.23 -11.79 -0.38
N TYR A 52 -1.40 -12.92 0.31
CA TYR A 52 -0.80 -14.20 -0.06
C TYR A 52 -1.57 -14.88 -1.22
N SER A 53 -0.94 -15.86 -1.85
CA SER A 53 -1.50 -16.62 -2.98
C SER A 53 -1.87 -18.05 -2.63
N SER A 54 -1.17 -18.66 -1.67
CA SER A 54 -1.44 -19.99 -1.14
C SER A 54 -0.78 -20.15 0.23
N PHE A 55 -1.06 -21.25 0.93
CA PHE A 55 -0.40 -21.62 2.17
C PHE A 55 -0.26 -23.12 2.32
N ILE A 56 0.60 -23.56 3.23
CA ILE A 56 0.79 -24.94 3.66
C ILE A 56 0.76 -24.96 5.19
N PRO A 57 -0.23 -25.62 5.81
CA PRO A 57 -0.31 -25.69 7.27
C PRO A 57 0.69 -26.71 7.84
N HIS A 58 1.15 -26.48 9.06
CA HIS A 58 1.89 -27.44 9.90
C HIS A 58 3.07 -28.13 9.21
N VAL A 59 3.86 -27.38 8.42
CA VAL A 59 5.10 -27.93 7.83
C VAL A 59 6.07 -28.35 8.94
N ARG A 60 6.70 -29.51 8.79
CA ARG A 60 7.69 -30.01 9.75
C ARG A 60 9.10 -29.65 9.29
N LEU A 61 9.79 -28.86 10.10
CA LEU A 61 11.19 -28.50 9.90
C LEU A 61 12.04 -29.42 10.80
N ARG A 62 12.58 -30.49 10.21
CA ARG A 62 13.30 -31.52 10.97
C ARG A 62 14.69 -31.04 11.37
N THR A 63 14.93 -30.88 12.66
CA THR A 63 16.25 -30.51 13.19
C THR A 63 16.85 -31.65 14.01
N SER A 64 18.14 -31.55 14.33
CA SER A 64 18.80 -32.51 15.24
C SER A 64 18.28 -32.46 16.67
N GLN A 65 17.61 -31.38 17.08
CA GLN A 65 17.07 -31.17 18.42
C GLN A 65 15.57 -31.47 18.53
N GLY A 66 14.93 -31.84 17.42
CA GLY A 66 13.49 -32.07 17.33
C GLY A 66 12.85 -31.32 16.16
N ASP A 67 11.62 -31.69 15.82
CA ASP A 67 10.87 -31.03 14.75
C ASP A 67 10.38 -29.66 15.22
N LEU A 68 10.63 -28.63 14.42
CA LEU A 68 10.00 -27.32 14.56
C LEU A 68 8.78 -27.28 13.62
N ILE A 69 7.62 -26.89 14.14
CA ILE A 69 6.37 -26.88 13.36
C ILE A 69 5.80 -25.46 13.41
N PRO A 70 6.03 -24.61 12.39
CA PRO A 70 5.26 -23.39 12.23
C PRO A 70 3.80 -23.69 11.88
N ASP A 71 2.89 -22.79 12.25
CA ASP A 71 1.48 -22.92 11.93
C ASP A 71 1.22 -22.91 10.42
N PHE A 72 1.83 -21.98 9.69
CA PHE A 72 1.75 -21.92 8.24
C PHE A 72 3.05 -21.48 7.56
N LEU A 73 3.28 -22.05 6.39
CA LEU A 73 4.15 -21.48 5.37
C LEU A 73 3.27 -20.86 4.28
N VAL A 74 3.31 -19.53 4.15
CA VAL A 74 2.45 -18.78 3.22
C VAL A 74 3.25 -18.30 2.02
N ARG A 75 2.65 -18.32 0.84
CA ARG A 75 3.31 -17.96 -0.43
C ARG A 75 2.86 -16.58 -0.90
N ARG A 76 3.81 -15.70 -1.18
CA ARG A 76 3.55 -14.41 -1.82
C ARG A 76 3.27 -14.59 -3.32
N VAL A 77 2.77 -13.52 -3.94
CA VAL A 77 2.42 -13.49 -5.37
C VAL A 77 3.67 -13.51 -6.26
N ASP A 78 4.81 -13.05 -5.74
CA ASP A 78 6.12 -13.13 -6.42
C ASP A 78 6.76 -14.54 -6.32
N GLY A 79 6.11 -15.46 -5.60
CA GLY A 79 6.56 -16.83 -5.41
C GLY A 79 7.44 -17.05 -4.18
N THR A 80 7.84 -16.00 -3.45
CA THR A 80 8.57 -16.12 -2.18
C THR A 80 7.67 -16.65 -1.06
N TYR A 81 8.28 -17.18 0.00
CA TYR A 81 7.56 -17.73 1.15
C TYR A 81 7.83 -16.93 2.42
N GLU A 82 6.82 -16.85 3.26
CA GLU A 82 6.88 -16.30 4.61
C GLU A 82 6.34 -17.32 5.61
N ILE A 83 6.77 -17.21 6.86
CA ILE A 83 6.34 -18.07 7.95
C ILE A 83 5.36 -17.31 8.81
N CYS A 84 4.19 -17.90 9.04
CA CYS A 84 3.15 -17.38 9.90
C CYS A 84 3.02 -18.26 11.14
N ASP A 85 3.02 -17.64 12.31
CA ASP A 85 2.63 -18.27 13.56
C ASP A 85 1.41 -17.52 14.11
N ILE A 86 0.51 -18.24 14.77
CA ILE A 86 -0.77 -17.74 15.28
C ILE A 86 -0.77 -17.86 16.79
N LYS A 87 -1.30 -16.84 17.47
CA LYS A 87 -1.56 -16.85 18.91
C LYS A 87 -2.96 -16.30 19.16
N THR A 88 -3.47 -16.46 20.37
CA THR A 88 -4.85 -16.06 20.68
C THR A 88 -5.05 -14.54 20.62
N PRO A 89 -6.29 -14.04 20.36
CA PRO A 89 -6.60 -12.61 20.39
C PRO A 89 -6.52 -11.99 21.80
N GLY A 90 -6.56 -12.82 22.86
CA GLY A 90 -6.46 -12.34 24.24
C GLY A 90 -5.04 -11.94 24.66
N GLU A 91 -4.02 -12.33 23.89
CA GLU A 91 -2.63 -11.95 24.14
C GLU A 91 -2.42 -10.47 23.86
N ARG A 92 -1.93 -9.76 24.88
CA ARG A 92 -1.64 -8.32 24.74
C ARG A 92 -0.29 -8.12 24.09
N VAL A 93 -0.24 -7.22 23.10
CA VAL A 93 0.98 -6.96 22.33
C VAL A 93 1.92 -6.00 23.07
N LEU A 94 1.42 -4.83 23.42
CA LEU A 94 2.20 -3.76 24.06
C LEU A 94 1.71 -3.48 25.48
N LYS A 95 2.65 -3.25 26.40
CA LYS A 95 2.41 -2.75 27.75
C LYS A 95 3.00 -1.35 27.90
N ARG A 96 2.26 -0.47 28.58
CA ARG A 96 2.80 0.80 29.06
C ARG A 96 3.42 0.59 30.44
N VAL A 97 4.70 0.90 30.57
CA VAL A 97 5.45 0.85 31.83
C VAL A 97 6.04 2.25 31.99
N LYS A 98 5.68 3.01 33.04
CA LYS A 98 6.22 4.37 33.36
C LYS A 98 6.96 5.09 32.22
N ASN A 99 6.31 6.07 31.56
CA ASN A 99 6.90 6.89 30.49
C ASN A 99 7.49 6.12 29.28
N ARG A 100 7.29 4.80 29.16
CA ARG A 100 7.71 3.99 28.01
C ARG A 100 6.68 2.92 27.65
N THR A 101 6.72 2.49 26.39
CA THR A 101 5.92 1.37 25.88
C THR A 101 6.88 0.23 25.52
N GLU A 102 6.53 -0.99 25.90
CA GLU A 102 7.35 -2.19 25.69
C GLU A 102 6.48 -3.37 25.27
N PHE A 103 7.09 -4.39 24.65
CA PHE A 103 6.43 -5.68 24.47
C PHE A 103 6.16 -6.38 25.81
N TYR A 104 5.09 -7.16 25.86
CA TYR A 104 4.97 -8.19 26.88
C TYR A 104 6.14 -9.18 26.77
N ALA A 105 6.60 -9.69 27.90
CA ALA A 105 7.80 -10.53 27.98
C ALA A 105 7.69 -11.72 27.02
N LYS A 106 6.52 -12.37 26.99
CA LYS A 106 6.21 -13.52 26.14
C LYS A 106 6.51 -13.28 24.66
N ILE A 107 6.14 -12.11 24.13
CA ILE A 107 6.42 -11.74 22.74
C ILE A 107 7.92 -11.58 22.51
N SER A 108 8.61 -10.87 23.42
CA SER A 108 10.04 -10.59 23.27
C SER A 108 10.95 -11.79 23.48
N THR A 109 10.49 -12.84 24.17
CA THR A 109 11.31 -14.01 24.51
C THR A 109 10.85 -15.25 23.77
N GLU A 110 9.62 -15.67 23.98
CA GLU A 110 9.10 -16.97 23.53
C GLU A 110 8.81 -16.92 22.02
N TYR A 111 7.92 -16.02 21.60
CA TYR A 111 7.51 -15.95 20.20
C TYR A 111 8.64 -15.46 19.29
N ALA A 112 9.42 -14.47 19.75
CA ALA A 112 10.61 -14.02 19.03
C ALA A 112 11.65 -15.14 18.88
N GLY A 113 11.88 -15.94 19.93
CA GLY A 113 12.80 -17.07 19.89
C GLY A 113 12.33 -18.16 18.92
N GLN A 114 11.05 -18.52 18.99
CA GLN A 114 10.42 -19.51 18.10
C GLN A 114 10.52 -19.09 16.63
N LEU A 115 10.11 -17.87 16.31
CA LEU A 115 10.18 -17.33 14.95
C LEU A 115 11.63 -17.26 14.43
N ARG A 116 12.58 -16.89 15.30
CA ARG A 116 14.01 -16.89 14.94
C ARG A 116 14.49 -18.29 14.57
N CYS A 117 14.15 -19.31 15.36
CA CYS A 117 14.54 -20.70 15.06
C CYS A 117 13.97 -21.18 13.71
N TYR A 118 12.73 -20.77 13.35
CA TYR A 118 12.20 -21.06 12.02
C TYR A 118 13.01 -20.39 10.91
N GLY A 119 13.43 -19.14 11.10
CA GLY A 119 14.30 -18.43 10.15
C GLY A 119 15.65 -19.11 9.96
N GLU A 120 16.32 -19.43 11.06
CA GLU A 120 17.64 -20.08 11.10
C GLU A 120 17.63 -21.45 10.40
N PHE A 121 16.52 -22.20 10.47
CA PHE A 121 16.38 -23.46 9.73
C PHE A 121 16.59 -23.29 8.22
N PHE A 122 16.03 -22.22 7.63
CA PHE A 122 16.14 -21.95 6.20
C PHE A 122 17.47 -21.27 5.80
N ASP A 123 18.33 -20.96 6.78
CA ASP A 123 19.69 -20.51 6.54
C ASP A 123 20.70 -21.68 6.40
N ASP A 124 20.34 -22.87 6.92
CA ASP A 124 21.13 -24.08 6.76
C ASP A 124 20.85 -24.80 5.43
N ARG A 125 21.91 -24.99 4.64
CA ARG A 125 21.81 -25.63 3.32
C ARG A 125 21.40 -27.09 3.41
N ALA A 126 21.84 -27.82 4.43
CA ALA A 126 21.50 -29.24 4.57
C ALA A 126 20.01 -29.41 4.89
N SER A 127 19.51 -28.62 5.83
CA SER A 127 18.10 -28.55 6.22
C SER A 127 17.18 -28.18 5.05
N THR A 128 17.56 -27.18 4.26
CA THR A 128 16.76 -26.74 3.10
C THR A 128 16.71 -27.77 1.97
N ILE A 129 17.80 -28.51 1.69
CA ILE A 129 17.78 -29.60 0.70
C ILE A 129 16.84 -30.73 1.14
N LEU A 130 16.84 -31.08 2.43
CA LEU A 130 15.94 -32.09 2.96
C LEU A 130 14.48 -31.62 2.90
N PHE A 131 14.22 -30.37 3.26
CA PHE A 131 12.91 -29.75 3.16
C PHE A 131 12.38 -29.74 1.72
N GLU A 132 13.22 -29.32 0.76
CA GLU A 132 12.86 -29.31 -0.67
C GLU A 132 12.54 -30.71 -1.17
N LYS A 133 13.31 -31.73 -0.75
CA LYS A 133 13.05 -33.12 -1.10
C LYS A 133 11.72 -33.64 -0.54
N GLU A 134 11.34 -33.20 0.67
CA GLU A 134 10.11 -33.63 1.34
C GLU A 134 8.86 -32.95 0.78
N TYR A 135 8.91 -31.63 0.57
CA TYR A 135 7.74 -30.84 0.18
C TYR A 135 7.70 -30.46 -1.31
N GLY A 136 8.79 -30.67 -2.06
CA GLY A 136 8.88 -30.30 -3.48
C GLY A 136 8.86 -28.79 -3.73
N ILE A 137 9.20 -27.98 -2.72
CA ILE A 137 9.20 -26.51 -2.80
C ILE A 137 10.54 -25.93 -2.33
N VAL A 138 10.94 -24.84 -2.98
CA VAL A 138 12.11 -24.06 -2.60
C VAL A 138 11.65 -22.83 -1.82
N VAL A 139 12.10 -22.71 -0.58
CA VAL A 139 11.87 -21.54 0.28
C VAL A 139 13.09 -20.63 0.21
N ASN A 140 12.86 -19.32 0.12
CA ASN A 140 13.95 -18.33 0.12
C ASN A 140 14.73 -18.38 1.44
N LYS A 141 16.04 -18.09 1.36
CA LYS A 141 16.90 -17.95 2.54
C LYS A 141 16.36 -16.86 3.48
N SER A 142 16.46 -17.08 4.79
CA SER A 142 15.97 -16.18 5.84
C SER A 142 14.54 -15.67 5.56
N PRO A 143 13.52 -16.54 5.43
CA PRO A 143 12.19 -16.10 5.05
C PRO A 143 11.62 -15.15 6.09
N ASN A 144 10.92 -14.13 5.59
CA ASN A 144 10.20 -13.19 6.44
C ASN A 144 9.20 -13.95 7.31
N ARG A 145 8.94 -13.39 8.49
CA ARG A 145 8.06 -14.00 9.48
C ARG A 145 7.05 -12.99 9.97
N PHE A 146 5.85 -13.45 10.27
CA PHE A 146 4.87 -12.62 10.95
C PHE A 146 4.06 -13.43 11.96
N LEU A 147 3.58 -12.74 12.97
CA LEU A 147 2.81 -13.29 14.07
C LEU A 147 1.39 -12.72 14.03
N VAL A 148 0.39 -13.58 13.91
CA VAL A 148 -1.03 -13.19 14.07
C VAL A 148 -1.40 -13.28 15.55
N ILE A 149 -1.58 -12.13 16.21
CA ILE A 149 -1.75 -12.08 17.67
C ILE A 149 -2.53 -10.85 18.13
N GLY A 150 -3.34 -11.02 19.17
CA GLY A 150 -3.94 -9.92 19.89
C GLY A 150 -5.01 -9.15 19.12
N ARG A 151 -5.60 -8.16 19.81
CA ARG A 151 -6.54 -7.17 19.25
C ARG A 151 -5.87 -5.81 19.08
N ASP A 152 -6.43 -5.00 18.19
CA ASP A 152 -6.05 -3.60 17.94
C ASP A 152 -6.69 -2.69 19.00
N ASP A 153 -6.39 -2.93 20.28
CA ASP A 153 -6.92 -2.21 21.44
C ASP A 153 -6.25 -0.83 21.61
N GLY A 154 -6.25 -0.02 20.53
CA GLY A 154 -5.57 1.27 20.47
C GLY A 154 -4.05 1.15 20.34
N ILE A 155 -3.58 0.10 19.67
CA ILE A 155 -2.16 -0.07 19.37
C ILE A 155 -1.74 0.99 18.35
N ASP A 156 -0.84 1.87 18.76
CA ASP A 156 -0.15 2.75 17.82
C ASP A 156 0.80 1.89 16.95
N ARG A 157 0.46 1.76 15.67
CA ARG A 157 1.23 0.96 14.69
C ARG A 157 2.61 1.53 14.43
N TYR A 158 2.75 2.85 14.52
CA TYR A 158 4.05 3.49 14.41
C TYR A 158 4.92 3.11 15.60
N GLU A 159 4.37 3.23 16.82
CA GLU A 159 5.08 2.84 18.04
C GLU A 159 5.46 1.36 18.02
N LEU A 160 4.54 0.48 17.61
CA LEU A 160 4.79 -0.95 17.44
C LEU A 160 5.98 -1.22 16.51
N HIS A 161 5.97 -0.62 15.31
CA HIS A 161 7.04 -0.78 14.32
C HIS A 161 8.38 -0.25 14.84
N LYS A 162 8.36 0.91 15.52
CA LYS A 162 9.54 1.50 16.14
C LYS A 162 10.15 0.56 17.19
N ILE A 163 9.34 -0.06 18.04
CA ILE A 163 9.82 -1.00 19.06
C ILE A 163 10.41 -2.25 18.42
N LEU A 164 9.73 -2.87 17.43
CA LEU A 164 10.25 -4.02 16.68
C LEU A 164 11.64 -3.74 16.11
N LYS A 165 11.78 -2.63 15.39
CA LYS A 165 13.04 -2.22 14.78
C LYS A 165 14.13 -1.94 15.82
N SER A 166 13.80 -1.22 16.90
CA SER A 166 14.76 -0.88 17.96
C SER A 166 15.33 -2.10 18.68
N ARG A 167 14.56 -3.20 18.71
CA ARG A 167 14.94 -4.46 19.34
C ARG A 167 15.56 -5.47 18.37
N GLY A 168 15.75 -5.11 17.10
CA GLY A 168 16.26 -6.01 16.08
C GLY A 168 15.36 -7.23 15.85
N MET A 169 14.04 -7.06 16.05
CA MET A 169 13.09 -8.16 15.86
C MET A 169 12.80 -8.32 14.37
N GLU A 170 13.17 -9.48 13.83
CA GLU A 170 13.05 -9.80 12.40
C GLU A 170 11.73 -10.48 12.06
N PHE A 171 10.62 -9.96 12.60
CA PHE A 171 9.27 -10.38 12.26
C PHE A 171 8.29 -9.23 12.41
N SER A 172 7.15 -9.31 11.72
CA SER A 172 6.05 -8.35 11.85
C SER A 172 4.90 -8.90 12.69
N ILE A 173 4.02 -8.02 13.16
CA ILE A 173 2.85 -8.39 13.95
C ILE A 173 1.60 -7.98 13.18
N VAL A 174 0.66 -8.90 13.06
CA VAL A 174 -0.66 -8.73 12.48
C VAL A 174 -1.67 -9.02 13.59
N THR A 175 -2.61 -8.12 13.84
CA THR A 175 -3.69 -8.35 14.82
C THR A 175 -4.88 -9.04 14.15
N TYR A 176 -5.75 -9.65 14.94
CA TYR A 176 -6.99 -10.20 14.38
C TYR A 176 -7.90 -9.13 13.76
N ASP A 177 -7.84 -7.89 14.26
CA ASP A 177 -8.54 -6.77 13.65
C ASP A 177 -7.98 -6.41 12.26
N ASP A 178 -6.68 -6.60 12.03
CA ASP A 178 -6.10 -6.44 10.68
C ASP A 178 -6.63 -7.51 9.71
N VAL A 179 -6.80 -8.74 10.20
CA VAL A 179 -7.36 -9.83 9.40
C VAL A 179 -8.81 -9.53 9.03
N VAL A 180 -9.65 -9.13 10.01
CA VAL A 180 -11.04 -8.71 9.76
C VAL A 180 -11.09 -7.53 8.80
N ARG A 181 -10.25 -6.50 9.02
CA ARG A 181 -10.16 -5.33 8.14
C ARG A 181 -9.78 -5.72 6.72
N SER A 182 -8.83 -6.63 6.56
CA SER A 182 -8.39 -7.14 5.25
C SER A 182 -9.47 -7.96 4.56
N LEU A 183 -10.21 -8.79 5.30
CA LEU A 183 -11.33 -9.57 4.76
C LEU A 183 -12.48 -8.66 4.31
N ARG A 184 -12.91 -7.72 5.16
CA ARG A 184 -13.94 -6.73 4.81
C ARG A 184 -13.49 -5.87 3.64
N TRP A 185 -12.21 -5.55 3.58
CA TRP A 185 -11.61 -4.89 2.44
C TRP A 185 -11.75 -5.72 1.16
N ALA A 186 -11.33 -6.98 1.19
CA ALA A 186 -11.43 -7.88 0.04
C ALA A 186 -12.89 -8.08 -0.41
N LEU A 187 -13.85 -8.14 0.53
CA LEU A 187 -15.28 -8.23 0.22
C LEU A 187 -15.74 -6.97 -0.50
N ALA A 188 -15.49 -5.80 0.08
CA ALA A 188 -15.86 -4.53 -0.52
C ALA A 188 -15.21 -4.38 -1.91
N MET A 189 -13.93 -4.76 -2.07
CA MET A 189 -13.24 -4.73 -3.38
C MET A 189 -13.89 -5.61 -4.44
N ASN A 190 -14.50 -6.73 -4.07
CA ASN A 190 -15.23 -7.57 -5.01
C ASN A 190 -16.60 -6.96 -5.36
N ASP A 191 -17.28 -6.31 -4.41
CA ASP A 191 -18.51 -5.55 -4.69
C ASP A 191 -18.24 -4.38 -5.64
N PHE A 192 -17.03 -3.83 -5.57
CA PHE A 192 -16.52 -2.86 -6.51
C PHE A 192 -16.15 -3.49 -7.89
N GLY A 193 -16.01 -4.82 -8.02
CA GLY A 193 -15.29 -5.46 -9.13
C GLY A 193 -16.02 -5.67 -10.47
N GLU A 194 -17.32 -5.41 -10.61
CA GLU A 194 -18.05 -5.87 -11.82
C GLU A 194 -18.40 -4.82 -12.89
N GLU A 195 -18.51 -3.55 -12.52
CA GLU A 195 -18.60 -2.48 -13.52
C GLU A 195 -17.22 -1.85 -13.68
N LYS A 196 -16.81 -1.51 -14.93
CA LYS A 196 -15.64 -0.64 -15.15
C LYS A 196 -15.79 0.60 -14.26
N GLN A 197 -15.03 0.62 -13.18
CA GLN A 197 -15.21 1.62 -12.15
C GLN A 197 -14.67 2.95 -12.64
N TYR A 198 -15.46 4.01 -12.48
CA TYR A 198 -14.94 5.36 -12.66
C TYR A 198 -14.14 5.71 -11.42
N GLY A 199 -12.89 6.10 -11.65
CA GLY A 199 -11.98 6.39 -10.58
C GLY A 199 -10.60 6.73 -11.09
N VAL A 200 -9.70 6.98 -10.15
CA VAL A 200 -8.26 6.99 -10.39
C VAL A 200 -7.60 6.04 -9.46
N THR A 201 -6.52 5.47 -9.96
CA THR A 201 -5.43 5.05 -9.10
C THR A 201 -4.16 5.79 -9.49
N ILE A 202 -3.50 6.40 -8.52
CA ILE A 202 -2.17 6.99 -8.67
C ILE A 202 -1.19 6.11 -7.92
N ASN A 203 -0.20 5.59 -8.62
CA ASN A 203 0.94 4.90 -8.05
C ASN A 203 2.17 5.77 -8.28
N THR A 204 2.87 6.15 -7.22
CA THR A 204 4.08 6.95 -7.37
C THR A 204 5.16 6.56 -6.37
N VAL A 205 6.43 6.65 -6.80
CA VAL A 205 7.59 6.53 -5.94
C VAL A 205 8.29 7.88 -5.90
N ILE A 206 8.18 8.57 -4.76
CA ILE A 206 8.65 9.95 -4.58
C ILE A 206 9.57 10.10 -3.37
N GLN A 207 10.40 11.14 -3.40
CA GLN A 207 11.20 11.60 -2.28
C GLN A 207 11.01 13.12 -2.16
N LEU A 208 10.71 13.63 -0.97
CA LEU A 208 10.62 15.08 -0.73
C LEU A 208 12.03 15.61 -0.45
N ILE A 209 12.43 16.67 -1.15
CA ILE A 209 13.82 17.16 -1.08
C ILE A 209 14.00 18.05 0.15
N GLU A 210 13.08 18.99 0.40
CA GLU A 210 13.13 19.91 1.54
C GLU A 210 11.70 20.42 1.83
N PRO A 211 10.95 19.83 2.78
CA PRO A 211 9.59 20.29 3.07
C PRO A 211 9.60 21.75 3.52
N SER A 212 8.73 22.58 2.94
CA SER A 212 8.56 23.97 3.35
C SER A 212 7.84 24.11 4.69
N ASP A 213 8.01 25.27 5.33
CA ASP A 213 7.17 25.74 6.45
C ASP A 213 5.72 26.04 6.02
N SER A 214 5.44 26.00 4.71
CA SER A 214 4.11 26.14 4.11
C SER A 214 3.64 24.83 3.47
N PRO A 215 2.32 24.61 3.33
CA PRO A 215 1.80 23.51 2.52
C PRO A 215 2.28 23.58 1.07
N GLU A 216 2.74 22.46 0.51
CA GLU A 216 3.25 22.36 -0.86
C GLU A 216 2.55 21.25 -1.63
N TYR A 217 2.19 21.50 -2.89
CA TYR A 217 1.46 20.55 -3.72
C TYR A 217 2.39 19.51 -4.35
N LEU A 218 2.08 18.24 -4.10
CA LEU A 218 2.72 17.10 -4.76
C LEU A 218 2.09 16.86 -6.13
N PHE A 219 0.77 16.94 -6.19
CA PHE A 219 0.02 17.01 -7.43
C PHE A 219 -1.33 17.70 -7.19
N ASP A 220 -1.85 18.28 -8.27
CA ASP A 220 -3.13 18.94 -8.28
C ASP A 220 -3.85 18.70 -9.62
N PHE A 221 -4.97 17.99 -9.54
CA PHE A 221 -5.80 17.64 -10.68
C PHE A 221 -7.10 18.43 -10.60
N PHE A 222 -7.32 19.28 -11.59
CA PHE A 222 -8.43 20.22 -11.61
C PHE A 222 -9.22 20.12 -12.92
N GLU A 223 -10.54 20.05 -12.80
CA GLU A 223 -11.47 20.13 -13.94
C GLU A 223 -12.17 21.50 -13.93
N PRO A 224 -11.75 22.45 -14.81
CA PRO A 224 -12.29 23.80 -14.81
C PRO A 224 -13.80 23.89 -15.04
N LYS A 225 -14.38 22.93 -15.78
CA LYS A 225 -15.82 22.98 -16.10
C LYS A 225 -16.71 22.60 -14.92
N THR A 226 -16.24 21.67 -14.09
CA THR A 226 -17.01 21.18 -12.94
C THR A 226 -16.57 21.85 -11.64
N GLY A 227 -15.36 22.40 -11.58
CA GLY A 227 -14.73 22.85 -10.34
C GLY A 227 -14.24 21.69 -9.47
N GLU A 228 -14.31 20.44 -9.98
CA GLU A 228 -13.82 19.28 -9.25
C GLU A 228 -12.30 19.34 -9.14
N ARG A 229 -11.80 19.03 -7.95
CA ARG A 229 -10.39 19.11 -7.64
C ARG A 229 -9.98 17.93 -6.79
N PHE A 230 -8.81 17.39 -7.11
CA PHE A 230 -8.14 16.42 -6.30
C PHE A 230 -6.69 16.87 -6.13
N SER A 231 -6.28 17.07 -4.89
CA SER A 231 -4.93 17.55 -4.56
C SER A 231 -4.32 16.66 -3.49
N MET A 232 -3.02 16.42 -3.59
CA MET A 232 -2.22 15.91 -2.48
C MET A 232 -1.13 16.93 -2.14
N ILE A 233 -1.06 17.27 -0.87
CA ILE A 233 -0.25 18.36 -0.35
C ILE A 233 0.64 17.80 0.75
N SER A 234 1.93 18.14 0.71
CA SER A 234 2.85 17.93 1.83
C SER A 234 2.70 19.07 2.82
N LEU A 235 2.65 18.74 4.11
CA LEU A 235 2.61 19.68 5.22
C LEU A 235 3.99 19.79 5.88
N PRO A 236 4.26 20.87 6.65
CA PRO A 236 5.60 21.14 7.22
C PRO A 236 6.13 20.03 8.14
N ASN A 237 5.23 19.29 8.78
CA ASN A 237 5.54 18.18 9.68
C ASN A 237 5.69 16.83 8.95
N CYS A 238 5.90 16.82 7.63
CA CYS A 238 5.96 15.59 6.84
C CYS A 238 4.66 14.76 6.80
N SER A 239 3.53 15.38 7.15
CA SER A 239 2.22 14.79 6.91
C SER A 239 1.75 15.09 5.50
N PHE A 240 0.86 14.25 4.98
CA PHE A 240 0.18 14.53 3.72
C PHE A 240 -1.25 14.91 3.99
N ARG A 241 -1.75 15.88 3.24
CA ARG A 241 -3.16 16.21 3.18
C ARG A 241 -3.68 15.90 1.79
N ILE A 242 -4.75 15.13 1.73
CA ILE A 242 -5.49 14.94 0.50
C ILE A 242 -6.75 15.78 0.56
N ILE A 243 -7.01 16.52 -0.51
CA ILE A 243 -8.17 17.38 -0.65
C ILE A 243 -8.99 16.88 -1.84
N LEU A 244 -10.26 16.60 -1.58
CA LEU A 244 -11.26 16.24 -2.59
C LEU A 244 -12.33 17.31 -2.62
N ASN A 245 -12.42 18.05 -3.73
CA ASN A 245 -13.48 19.02 -3.98
C ASN A 245 -14.40 18.49 -5.07
N ASN A 246 -15.71 18.48 -4.81
CA ASN A 246 -16.70 17.98 -5.75
C ASN A 246 -17.26 19.05 -6.72
N GLY A 247 -16.67 20.25 -6.73
CA GLY A 247 -17.11 21.37 -7.56
C GLY A 247 -18.40 22.06 -7.11
N LYS A 248 -19.10 21.52 -6.11
CA LYS A 248 -20.36 22.04 -5.54
C LYS A 248 -20.14 22.74 -4.19
N GLY A 249 -18.90 23.18 -3.93
CA GLY A 249 -18.52 23.83 -2.68
C GLY A 249 -18.32 22.88 -1.50
N ARG A 250 -18.37 21.56 -1.71
CA ARG A 250 -18.02 20.57 -0.69
C ARG A 250 -16.58 20.13 -0.87
N GLU A 251 -15.84 20.21 0.23
CA GLU A 251 -14.46 19.77 0.34
C GLU A 251 -14.36 18.70 1.43
N ASP A 252 -13.74 17.58 1.09
CA ASP A 252 -13.38 16.53 2.03
C ASP A 252 -11.86 16.46 2.14
N VAL A 253 -11.37 16.38 3.37
CA VAL A 253 -9.94 16.47 3.69
C VAL A 253 -9.51 15.25 4.49
N PHE A 254 -8.44 14.62 4.04
CA PHE A 254 -7.74 13.51 4.71
C PHE A 254 -6.39 14.01 5.15
N SER A 255 -5.92 13.60 6.32
CA SER A 255 -4.59 13.96 6.78
C SER A 255 -3.89 12.73 7.30
N ILE A 256 -2.76 12.40 6.66
CA ILE A 256 -1.84 11.36 7.13
C ILE A 256 -0.89 12.02 8.11
N GLU A 257 -1.16 11.94 9.41
CA GLU A 257 -0.37 12.64 10.42
C GLU A 257 1.13 12.29 10.40
N SER A 258 1.51 11.11 9.89
CA SER A 258 2.89 10.64 9.87
C SER A 258 3.08 9.49 8.88
N LEU A 259 4.22 9.48 8.18
CA LEU A 259 4.71 8.38 7.34
C LEU A 259 5.15 7.14 8.16
N GLY A 260 4.52 6.87 9.30
CA GLY A 260 5.00 5.88 10.26
C GLY A 260 6.44 6.18 10.70
N GLY A 261 6.74 7.47 10.92
CA GLY A 261 8.04 8.03 11.32
C GLY A 261 9.23 7.65 10.45
N ARG A 262 8.97 7.33 9.19
CA ARG A 262 9.96 7.45 8.12
C ARG A 262 10.24 8.94 7.87
N LYS A 263 11.42 9.26 7.35
CA LYS A 263 11.75 10.66 7.05
C LYS A 263 11.10 11.04 5.73
N CYS A 264 10.58 12.27 5.60
CA CYS A 264 10.19 12.84 4.30
C CYS A 264 11.24 12.66 3.20
N SER A 265 12.50 12.73 3.62
CA SER A 265 13.67 12.61 2.76
C SER A 265 13.96 11.18 2.32
N ASP A 266 13.17 10.18 2.74
CA ASP A 266 13.30 8.82 2.23
C ASP A 266 12.45 8.67 0.96
N TRP A 267 12.67 7.60 0.21
CA TRP A 267 11.81 7.25 -0.91
C TRP A 267 10.55 6.54 -0.42
N HIS A 268 9.40 6.98 -0.91
CA HIS A 268 8.09 6.46 -0.55
C HIS A 268 7.31 6.05 -1.78
N HIS A 269 6.78 4.83 -1.76
CA HIS A 269 5.70 4.41 -2.63
C HIS A 269 4.38 4.94 -2.06
N ILE A 270 3.72 5.86 -2.75
CA ILE A 270 2.37 6.32 -2.43
C ILE A 270 1.41 5.75 -3.46
N GLN A 271 0.41 5.01 -2.98
CA GLN A 271 -0.71 4.53 -3.78
C GLN A 271 -1.99 5.19 -3.27
N PHE A 272 -2.57 6.02 -4.12
CA PHE A 272 -3.85 6.68 -3.88
C PHE A 272 -4.90 6.10 -4.83
N MET A 273 -6.09 5.80 -4.31
CA MET A 273 -7.16 5.23 -5.10
C MET A 273 -8.47 5.94 -4.76
N LEU A 274 -9.13 6.52 -5.75
CA LEU A 274 -10.46 7.10 -5.61
C LEU A 274 -11.38 6.42 -6.61
N GLY A 275 -12.44 5.79 -6.13
CA GLY A 275 -13.41 5.08 -6.93
C GLY A 275 -14.82 5.55 -6.59
N ALA A 276 -15.73 5.43 -7.54
CA ALA A 276 -17.16 5.66 -7.31
C ALA A 276 -17.99 4.62 -8.06
N ASN A 277 -19.11 4.21 -7.46
CA ASN A 277 -20.14 3.44 -8.13
C ASN A 277 -21.47 4.23 -8.13
N SER A 278 -22.62 3.57 -8.31
CA SER A 278 -23.92 4.25 -8.26
C SER A 278 -24.33 4.71 -6.86
N GLU A 279 -23.78 4.08 -5.82
CA GLU A 279 -24.24 4.20 -4.44
C GLU A 279 -23.31 5.03 -3.56
N TYR A 280 -21.99 4.91 -3.76
CA TYR A 280 -21.00 5.57 -2.94
C TYR A 280 -19.68 5.83 -3.66
N SER A 281 -18.92 6.77 -3.10
CA SER A 281 -17.51 6.96 -3.42
C SER A 281 -16.62 6.41 -2.31
N ARG A 282 -15.43 5.98 -2.70
CA ARG A 282 -14.41 5.49 -1.79
C ARG A 282 -13.04 6.00 -2.18
N CYS A 283 -12.30 6.42 -1.16
CA CYS A 283 -10.91 6.80 -1.24
C CYS A 283 -10.08 5.82 -0.41
N GLU A 284 -8.90 5.46 -0.89
CA GLU A 284 -7.89 4.68 -0.17
C GLU A 284 -6.53 5.30 -0.39
N LEU A 285 -5.71 5.21 0.66
CA LEU A 285 -4.34 5.64 0.65
C LEU A 285 -3.45 4.60 1.31
N ARG A 286 -2.40 4.24 0.58
CA ARG A 286 -1.34 3.33 1.01
C ARG A 286 0.00 4.01 0.87
N VAL A 287 0.87 3.73 1.83
CA VAL A 287 2.26 4.17 1.80
C VAL A 287 3.16 2.97 2.06
N ASP A 288 4.06 2.72 1.12
CA ASP A 288 5.05 1.64 1.18
C ASP A 288 4.40 0.26 1.38
N GLY A 289 3.28 0.05 0.68
CA GLY A 289 2.46 -1.17 0.75
C GLY A 289 1.54 -1.25 1.98
N VAL A 290 1.76 -0.39 2.98
CA VAL A 290 0.97 -0.36 4.21
C VAL A 290 -0.29 0.48 4.02
N PHE A 291 -1.43 -0.05 4.45
CA PHE A 291 -2.69 0.67 4.51
C PHE A 291 -2.62 1.81 5.52
N VAL A 292 -2.95 3.02 5.08
CA VAL A 292 -2.94 4.22 5.93
C VAL A 292 -4.36 4.64 6.31
N GLU A 293 -5.18 4.98 5.32
CA GLU A 293 -6.56 5.44 5.56
C GLU A 293 -7.46 5.01 4.39
N SER A 294 -8.75 4.80 4.70
CA SER A 294 -9.80 4.75 3.70
C SER A 294 -11.03 5.50 4.18
N ARG A 295 -11.74 6.13 3.25
CA ARG A 295 -13.03 6.78 3.52
C ARG A 295 -14.06 6.43 2.48
N GLU A 296 -15.31 6.40 2.92
CA GLU A 296 -16.47 6.13 2.10
C GLU A 296 -17.49 7.25 2.27
N TRP A 297 -18.19 7.55 1.18
CA TRP A 297 -19.22 8.58 1.14
C TRP A 297 -20.45 8.06 0.45
N ALA A 298 -21.61 8.27 1.06
CA ALA A 298 -22.92 7.97 0.45
C ALA A 298 -23.28 8.87 -0.75
N TYR A 299 -22.33 9.65 -1.27
CA TYR A 299 -22.48 10.43 -2.49
C TYR A 299 -21.29 10.18 -3.39
N ASN A 300 -21.56 10.29 -4.68
CA ASN A 300 -20.54 10.11 -5.69
C ASN A 300 -19.74 11.41 -5.83
N PHE A 301 -18.46 11.36 -5.48
CA PHE A 301 -17.44 12.19 -6.12
C PHE A 301 -17.46 11.83 -7.61
N PHE A 302 -18.33 12.49 -8.36
CA PHE A 302 -18.57 12.19 -9.75
C PHE A 302 -17.36 12.58 -10.59
N TRP A 303 -16.40 11.68 -10.67
CA TRP A 303 -15.58 11.58 -11.86
C TRP A 303 -16.47 11.06 -12.98
N ARG A 304 -17.07 12.00 -13.72
CA ARG A 304 -17.85 11.64 -14.90
C ARG A 304 -16.97 10.75 -15.79
N ARG A 305 -17.59 9.74 -16.43
CA ARG A 305 -16.98 9.00 -17.55
C ARG A 305 -16.26 10.00 -18.47
N GLY A 306 -14.94 9.93 -18.54
CA GLY A 306 -14.15 10.85 -19.37
C GLY A 306 -13.91 12.24 -18.76
N ALA A 307 -13.80 12.36 -17.43
CA ALA A 307 -13.21 13.52 -16.79
C ALA A 307 -11.75 13.65 -17.25
N ASN A 308 -11.59 14.30 -18.40
CA ASN A 308 -10.31 14.70 -18.94
C ASN A 308 -9.86 15.89 -18.11
N TYR A 309 -9.28 15.62 -16.94
CA TYR A 309 -8.57 16.64 -16.17
C TYR A 309 -7.73 17.47 -17.12
N ALA A 310 -8.24 18.64 -17.45
CA ALA A 310 -7.63 19.52 -18.44
C ALA A 310 -6.27 19.98 -17.93
N ARG A 311 -6.08 19.97 -16.61
CA ARG A 311 -4.82 20.27 -15.94
C ARG A 311 -4.50 19.18 -14.93
N ARG A 312 -3.38 18.50 -15.17
CA ARG A 312 -2.75 17.56 -14.26
C ARG A 312 -1.36 18.09 -13.99
N LEU A 313 -1.19 18.71 -12.83
CA LEU A 313 0.09 19.28 -12.45
C LEU A 313 0.72 18.42 -11.36
N ILE A 314 1.99 18.11 -11.54
CA ILE A 314 2.83 17.44 -10.56
C ILE A 314 3.88 18.44 -10.06
N GLY A 315 4.03 18.53 -8.75
CA GLY A 315 4.93 19.46 -8.09
C GLY A 315 4.40 20.89 -8.01
N SER A 316 3.09 21.14 -8.20
CA SER A 316 2.47 22.47 -8.09
C SER A 316 0.95 22.40 -8.00
N ASP A 317 0.31 23.48 -7.53
CA ASP A 317 -1.13 23.68 -7.62
C ASP A 317 -1.58 24.01 -9.07
N TYR A 318 -2.89 23.99 -9.34
CA TYR A 318 -3.49 24.24 -10.66
C TYR A 318 -3.15 25.63 -11.26
N CYS A 319 -2.62 26.55 -10.45
CA CYS A 319 -2.15 27.88 -10.85
C CYS A 319 -0.64 27.92 -11.18
N GLY A 320 0.09 26.82 -11.01
CA GLY A 320 1.55 26.79 -11.17
C GLY A 320 2.29 27.39 -9.97
N GLN A 321 1.64 27.46 -8.80
CA GLN A 321 2.20 28.01 -7.57
C GLN A 321 2.35 26.94 -6.48
N ASN A 322 2.99 27.29 -5.37
CA ASN A 322 3.07 26.47 -4.15
C ASN A 322 3.61 25.04 -4.37
N GLY A 323 4.61 24.92 -5.24
CA GLY A 323 5.17 23.64 -5.64
C GLY A 323 6.10 22.99 -4.62
N ALA A 324 6.00 21.67 -4.49
CA ALA A 324 6.92 20.90 -3.67
C ALA A 324 8.20 20.57 -4.44
N ALA A 325 9.35 20.70 -3.77
CA ALA A 325 10.61 20.16 -4.30
C ALA A 325 10.62 18.63 -4.12
N ILE A 326 10.48 17.89 -5.22
CA ILE A 326 10.30 16.44 -5.19
C ILE A 326 11.19 15.72 -6.19
N ARG A 327 11.61 14.51 -5.85
CA ARG A 327 12.15 13.54 -6.81
C ARG A 327 11.11 12.48 -7.09
N ILE A 328 11.00 12.07 -8.34
CA ILE A 328 10.04 11.08 -8.81
C ILE A 328 10.81 10.00 -9.57
N SER A 329 10.73 8.78 -9.07
CA SER A 329 11.32 7.61 -9.75
C SER A 329 10.27 6.81 -10.52
N TYR A 330 9.00 6.93 -10.11
CA TYR A 330 7.87 6.28 -10.74
C TYR A 330 6.61 7.12 -10.55
N PHE A 331 5.81 7.25 -11.60
CA PHE A 331 4.49 7.87 -11.52
C PHE A 331 3.58 7.23 -12.57
N LYS A 332 2.43 6.72 -12.15
CA LYS A 332 1.45 6.09 -13.03
C LYS A 332 0.05 6.43 -12.57
N ILE A 333 -0.78 6.81 -13.53
CA ILE A 333 -2.21 7.09 -13.32
C ILE A 333 -3.01 6.05 -14.09
N HIS A 334 -3.94 5.41 -13.39
CA HIS A 334 -5.00 4.60 -13.98
C HIS A 334 -6.27 5.44 -13.99
N ASN A 335 -7.02 5.42 -15.09
CA ASN A 335 -8.32 6.08 -15.21
C ASN A 335 -9.49 5.25 -14.63
N HIS A 336 -9.16 4.35 -13.73
CA HIS A 336 -10.09 3.51 -13.01
C HIS A 336 -9.50 3.18 -11.64
N TYR A 337 -10.38 2.75 -10.75
CA TYR A 337 -9.98 2.14 -9.50
C TYR A 337 -9.47 0.73 -9.81
N ILE A 338 -8.17 0.46 -9.56
CA ILE A 338 -7.57 -0.82 -9.93
C ILE A 338 -8.02 -1.94 -9.00
N ASN A 339 -8.23 -3.14 -9.55
CA ASN A 339 -8.61 -4.30 -8.74
C ASN A 339 -7.41 -4.88 -7.97
N LEU A 340 -7.64 -5.87 -7.10
CA LEU A 340 -6.59 -6.47 -6.26
C LEU A 340 -5.43 -7.08 -7.08
N SER A 341 -5.72 -7.67 -8.24
CA SER A 341 -4.69 -8.30 -9.07
C SER A 341 -3.79 -7.26 -9.73
N GLU A 342 -4.38 -6.21 -10.30
CA GLU A 342 -3.66 -5.05 -10.86
C GLU A 342 -2.84 -4.36 -9.77
N ARG A 343 -3.43 -4.16 -8.60
CA ARG A 343 -2.75 -3.58 -7.43
C ARG A 343 -1.51 -4.37 -7.05
N LYS A 344 -1.61 -5.69 -6.94
CA LYS A 344 -0.46 -6.58 -6.61
C LYS A 344 0.67 -6.44 -7.64
N ILE A 345 0.34 -6.21 -8.91
CA ILE A 345 1.32 -5.96 -9.97
C ILE A 345 1.98 -4.59 -9.78
N GLU A 346 1.20 -3.53 -9.61
CA GLU A 346 1.72 -2.16 -9.43
C GLU A 346 2.58 -2.03 -8.17
N GLU A 347 2.15 -2.66 -7.07
CA GLU A 347 2.89 -2.68 -5.81
C GLU A 347 4.24 -3.38 -5.97
N ARG A 348 4.30 -4.52 -6.68
CA ARG A 348 5.57 -5.19 -6.97
C ARG A 348 6.52 -4.30 -7.77
N VAL A 349 6.01 -3.59 -8.78
CA VAL A 349 6.80 -2.66 -9.60
C VAL A 349 7.36 -1.54 -8.72
N CYS A 350 6.53 -0.92 -7.88
CA CYS A 350 6.95 0.17 -7.01
C CYS A 350 7.94 -0.27 -5.92
N LEU A 351 7.72 -1.44 -5.30
CA LEU A 351 8.61 -1.98 -4.28
C LEU A 351 9.97 -2.40 -4.86
N SER A 352 9.99 -3.01 -6.07
CA SER A 352 11.25 -3.29 -6.78
C SER A 352 12.02 -2.00 -7.06
N ARG A 353 11.31 -0.94 -7.46
CA ARG A 353 11.91 0.37 -7.73
C ARG A 353 12.53 0.99 -6.47
N LEU A 354 11.85 0.88 -5.33
CA LEU A 354 12.38 1.34 -4.03
C LEU A 354 13.68 0.60 -3.65
N ASP A 355 13.72 -0.72 -3.84
CA ASP A 355 14.92 -1.52 -3.60
C ASP A 355 16.08 -1.11 -4.52
N ASP A 356 15.80 -0.91 -5.80
CA ASP A 356 16.82 -0.46 -6.76
C ASP A 356 17.32 0.97 -6.48
N LEU A 357 16.45 1.87 -6.02
CA LEU A 357 16.82 3.21 -5.55
C LEU A 357 17.75 3.15 -4.33
N GLY A 358 17.46 2.27 -3.36
CA GLY A 358 18.33 2.02 -2.21
C GLY A 358 19.73 1.51 -2.59
N LYS A 359 19.84 0.90 -3.78
CA LYS A 359 21.09 0.41 -4.38
C LYS A 359 21.75 1.40 -5.35
N GLY A 360 21.14 2.57 -5.59
CA GLY A 360 21.63 3.57 -6.55
C GLY A 360 21.56 3.13 -8.02
N LYS A 361 20.65 2.21 -8.37
CA LYS A 361 20.56 1.59 -9.70
C LYS A 361 19.55 2.25 -10.64
N VAL A 362 18.95 3.36 -10.23
CA VAL A 362 17.74 3.91 -10.85
C VAL A 362 17.84 5.40 -11.06
N SER A 363 17.45 5.84 -12.26
CA SER A 363 17.25 7.24 -12.60
C SER A 363 15.94 7.79 -12.03
N PHE A 364 15.95 9.07 -11.66
CA PHE A 364 14.79 9.79 -11.15
C PHE A 364 14.75 11.20 -11.73
N LEU A 365 13.54 11.73 -11.88
CA LEU A 365 13.30 13.13 -12.23
C LEU A 365 13.35 13.98 -10.96
N THR A 366 14.01 15.14 -11.00
CA THR A 366 13.98 16.13 -9.92
C THR A 366 13.15 17.33 -10.38
N LEU A 367 12.13 17.68 -9.60
CA LEU A 367 11.33 18.90 -9.76
C LEU A 367 11.69 19.86 -8.63
N GLU A 368 12.22 21.03 -8.98
CA GLU A 368 12.46 22.14 -8.05
C GLU A 368 11.17 22.94 -7.83
N LYS A 369 11.09 23.77 -6.78
CA LYS A 369 9.83 24.45 -6.35
C LYS A 369 9.13 25.32 -7.42
N HIS A 370 9.81 25.63 -8.53
CA HIS A 370 9.28 26.42 -9.64
C HIS A 370 9.12 25.63 -10.95
N LEU A 371 9.36 24.32 -10.90
CA LEU A 371 9.23 23.41 -12.02
C LEU A 371 8.08 22.45 -11.74
N PHE A 372 7.17 22.33 -12.69
CA PHE A 372 6.09 21.36 -12.61
C PHE A 372 5.97 20.60 -13.93
N LEU A 373 5.43 19.38 -13.84
CA LEU A 373 5.10 18.59 -15.02
C LEU A 373 3.61 18.75 -15.31
N SER A 374 3.28 19.22 -16.52
CA SER A 374 1.92 19.22 -17.05
C SER A 374 1.70 17.98 -17.90
N ILE A 375 0.70 17.16 -17.55
CA ILE A 375 0.37 15.95 -18.30
C ILE A 375 -0.91 16.19 -19.12
N GLY A 376 -0.77 16.30 -20.44
CA GLY A 376 -1.90 16.36 -21.38
C GLY A 376 -2.60 15.02 -21.54
N TYR A 377 -3.90 15.04 -21.89
CA TYR A 377 -4.66 13.83 -22.24
C TYR A 377 -4.83 13.75 -23.76
N TRP A 378 -4.56 12.58 -24.35
CA TRP A 378 -4.90 12.27 -25.74
C TRP A 378 -5.65 10.93 -25.80
N GLU A 379 -6.82 10.90 -26.41
CA GLU A 379 -7.56 9.66 -26.66
C GLU A 379 -6.83 8.85 -27.74
N GLY A 380 -6.20 7.73 -27.37
CA GLY A 380 -5.74 6.72 -28.33
C GLY A 380 -4.29 6.25 -28.20
N THR A 381 -3.46 6.87 -27.37
CA THR A 381 -2.04 6.50 -27.24
C THR A 381 -1.71 5.95 -25.85
N LYS A 382 -1.28 4.68 -25.81
CA LYS A 382 -0.61 4.09 -24.64
C LYS A 382 0.84 4.59 -24.63
N VAL A 383 1.09 5.77 -24.08
CA VAL A 383 2.47 6.16 -23.73
C VAL A 383 2.63 5.92 -22.23
N PRO A 384 3.36 4.87 -21.80
CA PRO A 384 3.75 4.74 -20.42
C PRO A 384 4.58 5.96 -20.01
N ILE A 385 4.34 6.53 -18.83
CA ILE A 385 5.17 7.61 -18.27
C ILE A 385 6.65 7.19 -18.16
N GLY A 386 6.94 5.89 -18.09
CA GLY A 386 8.28 5.35 -18.27
C GLY A 386 8.96 5.76 -19.58
N GLN A 387 8.22 5.85 -20.69
CA GLN A 387 8.72 6.34 -21.97
C GLN A 387 8.83 7.87 -22.03
N ALA A 388 8.06 8.64 -21.25
CA ALA A 388 8.25 10.08 -21.15
C ALA A 388 9.48 10.44 -20.31
N VAL A 389 9.82 9.60 -19.32
CA VAL A 389 11.05 9.71 -18.53
C VAL A 389 12.25 9.10 -19.28
N GLU A 390 12.09 8.02 -20.05
CA GLU A 390 13.16 7.47 -20.93
C GLU A 390 13.40 8.34 -22.17
N ALA A 391 12.37 8.92 -22.80
CA ALA A 391 12.52 9.92 -23.86
C ALA A 391 13.19 11.20 -23.34
N PHE A 392 13.16 11.46 -22.04
CA PHE A 392 13.96 12.53 -21.43
C PHE A 392 15.48 12.23 -21.44
N TYR A 393 15.87 10.96 -21.48
CA TYR A 393 17.27 10.53 -21.49
C TYR A 393 17.84 10.26 -22.90
N ASP A 394 17.01 9.93 -23.89
CA ASP A 394 17.46 9.71 -25.28
C ASP A 394 17.56 10.99 -26.14
N PHE A 395 17.06 12.14 -25.67
CA PHE A 395 16.90 13.38 -26.48
C PHE A 395 17.88 14.52 -26.16
N VAL A 396 19.09 14.21 -25.68
CA VAL A 396 20.19 15.19 -25.58
C VAL A 396 21.05 15.17 -26.85
N ASP A 397 20.45 15.55 -27.98
CA ASP A 397 21.14 16.20 -29.11
C ASP A 397 20.10 17.04 -29.89
N PRO A 398 20.39 18.29 -30.32
CA PRO A 398 19.35 19.26 -30.59
C PRO A 398 18.93 19.22 -32.05
N LEU A 399 17.82 18.55 -32.39
CA LEU A 399 16.95 18.92 -33.51
C LEU A 399 15.64 18.09 -33.47
N GLU A 400 14.54 18.83 -33.57
CA GLU A 400 13.13 18.39 -33.66
C GLU A 400 12.41 17.99 -32.35
N MET A 401 11.69 18.97 -31.78
CA MET A 401 10.67 18.74 -30.77
C MET A 401 9.44 18.04 -31.38
N SER A 402 8.97 16.95 -30.76
CA SER A 402 7.57 16.53 -30.84
C SER A 402 6.80 17.06 -29.62
N SER A 403 5.52 17.39 -29.81
CA SER A 403 4.72 18.34 -29.02
C SER A 403 4.22 17.87 -27.63
N ASP A 404 4.67 16.74 -27.08
CA ASP A 404 3.86 16.00 -26.10
C ASP A 404 4.31 16.10 -24.62
N VAL A 405 5.38 16.84 -24.31
CA VAL A 405 5.78 17.16 -22.92
C VAL A 405 6.27 18.62 -22.85
N LEU A 406 5.48 19.48 -22.23
CA LEU A 406 5.88 20.87 -21.94
C LEU A 406 6.39 20.97 -20.50
N ILE A 407 7.71 21.15 -20.36
CA ILE A 407 8.30 21.64 -19.12
C ILE A 407 8.24 23.17 -19.20
N ASP A 408 7.30 23.76 -18.46
CA ASP A 408 7.15 25.20 -18.42
C ASP A 408 8.01 25.78 -17.30
N ARG A 409 8.77 26.84 -17.60
CA ARG A 409 9.44 27.66 -16.60
C ARG A 409 8.56 28.89 -16.41
N GLY A 410 7.74 28.88 -15.36
CA GLY A 410 6.88 30.02 -15.04
C GLY A 410 7.71 31.28 -14.78
N ILE A 411 7.97 32.09 -15.81
CA ILE A 411 8.50 33.45 -15.65
C ILE A 411 7.28 34.37 -15.54
N GLY A 412 6.92 34.71 -14.30
CA GLY A 412 6.01 35.81 -14.02
C GLY A 412 6.68 37.14 -14.37
N ALA A 413 6.56 37.59 -15.62
CA ALA A 413 6.77 38.99 -15.95
C ALA A 413 5.41 39.69 -15.86
N SER A 414 5.22 40.49 -14.80
CA SER A 414 4.18 41.50 -14.76
C SER A 414 4.47 42.53 -15.85
N GLY A 415 3.80 42.39 -16.99
CA GLY A 415 3.81 43.35 -18.07
C GLY A 415 3.05 44.60 -17.65
N ASP A 416 3.80 45.62 -17.23
CA ASP A 416 3.36 47.00 -17.18
C ASP A 416 3.82 47.65 -18.50
N SER A 417 2.91 47.92 -19.43
CA SER A 417 2.93 49.10 -20.32
C SER A 417 1.83 49.05 -21.39
N ARG A 418 1.41 50.26 -21.75
CA ARG A 418 0.38 50.71 -22.69
C ARG A 418 0.46 50.13 -24.10
#